data_AF-A0AA88HQG6-F1
#
_entry.id   AF-A0AA88HQG6-F1
#
_cell.length_a   1.000
_cell.length_b   1.000
_cell.length_c   1.000
_cell.angle_alpha   90.00
_cell.angle_beta   90.00
_cell.angle_gamma   90.00
#
_symmetry.space_group_name_H-M   'P 1'
#
loop_
_entity.id
_entity.type
_entity.pdbx_description
1 polymer ?
#
loop_
_entity_poly.entity_id
_entity_poly.type
_entity_poly.pdbx_seq_one_letter_code
_entity_poly.pdbx_strand_id
1 'polypeptide(L)'
;MVASSFLRHKSSQHITWHSSNNDIVAHLGYILVKRRWRSSVQDTRAYRGAYTESRARSDHTLVGANILLCLSMRRKVTAKKRFNIAKVSFYQAKYEFCLQLQNRFNALPIDAQDPEEIWLQFKTTTAQVATDILGYSHLSRQS
;
A
#
# COMPACT_ATOMS: atom_id res chain seq x y z
N MET A 1 -21.19 -6.87 -7.23
CA MET A 1 -21.43 -7.40 -8.59
C MET A 1 -20.09 -7.53 -9.29
N VAL A 2 -19.91 -8.52 -10.15
CA VAL A 2 -18.68 -8.67 -10.94
C VAL A 2 -18.69 -7.63 -12.07
N ALA A 3 -17.65 -6.81 -12.18
CA ALA A 3 -17.60 -5.68 -13.11
C ALA A 3 -17.65 -6.12 -14.59
N SER A 4 -16.99 -7.23 -14.91
CA SER A 4 -16.97 -7.80 -16.27
C SER A 4 -18.28 -8.48 -16.68
N SER A 5 -19.15 -8.88 -15.73
CA SER A 5 -20.30 -9.75 -16.04
C SER A 5 -21.41 -9.08 -16.86
N PHE A 6 -21.35 -7.77 -17.04
CA PHE A 6 -22.34 -6.99 -17.76
C PHE A 6 -21.77 -6.18 -18.92
N LEU A 7 -20.49 -6.35 -19.20
CA LEU A 7 -19.81 -5.73 -20.31
C LEU A 7 -19.62 -6.76 -21.42
N ARG A 8 -19.79 -6.33 -22.66
CA ARG A 8 -19.65 -7.22 -23.83
C ARG A 8 -18.20 -7.19 -24.29
N HIS A 9 -17.38 -8.10 -23.76
CA HIS A 9 -16.00 -8.29 -24.17
C HIS A 9 -15.77 -9.63 -24.85
N LYS A 10 -14.68 -9.71 -25.61
CA LYS A 10 -14.19 -11.00 -26.13
C LYS A 10 -13.78 -11.89 -24.95
N SER A 11 -14.00 -13.20 -25.07
CA SER A 11 -13.59 -14.19 -24.04
C SER A 11 -12.12 -14.06 -23.66
N SER A 12 -11.26 -13.66 -24.60
CA SER A 12 -9.83 -13.42 -24.35
C SER A 12 -9.55 -12.34 -23.29
N GLN A 13 -10.44 -11.36 -23.13
CA GLN A 13 -10.34 -10.27 -22.16
C GLN A 13 -10.88 -10.66 -20.77
N HIS A 14 -11.44 -11.87 -20.62
CA HIS A 14 -11.90 -12.43 -19.34
C HIS A 14 -10.94 -13.48 -18.77
N ILE A 15 -9.86 -13.81 -19.49
CA ILE A 15 -8.86 -14.76 -19.01
C ILE A 15 -7.90 -14.02 -18.09
N THR A 16 -7.84 -14.45 -16.84
CA THR A 16 -7.09 -13.78 -15.77
C THR A 16 -6.03 -14.68 -15.15
N TRP A 17 -6.00 -15.95 -15.56
CA TRP A 17 -5.08 -16.95 -15.06
C TRP A 17 -4.70 -17.92 -16.18
N HIS A 18 -3.45 -18.35 -16.16
CA HIS A 18 -2.84 -19.29 -17.09
C HIS A 18 -2.08 -20.34 -16.30
N SER A 19 -2.16 -21.61 -16.70
CA SER A 19 -1.27 -22.63 -16.13
C SER A 19 0.20 -22.29 -16.43
N SER A 20 1.12 -22.87 -15.65
CA SER A 20 2.58 -22.70 -15.85
C SER A 20 3.01 -23.00 -17.29
N ASN A 21 2.38 -24.00 -17.91
CA ASN A 21 2.65 -24.45 -19.28
C ASN A 21 1.78 -23.73 -20.32
N ASN A 22 0.87 -22.85 -19.87
CA ASN A 22 -0.01 -22.04 -20.69
C ASN A 22 -1.11 -22.79 -21.47
N ASP A 23 -1.32 -24.08 -21.17
CA ASP A 23 -2.30 -24.94 -21.83
C ASP A 23 -3.73 -24.78 -21.28
N ILE A 24 -3.85 -24.29 -20.04
CA ILE A 24 -5.13 -24.08 -19.36
C ILE A 24 -5.28 -22.61 -19.02
N VAL A 25 -6.48 -22.08 -19.26
CA VAL A 25 -6.83 -20.70 -18.95
C VAL A 25 -8.10 -20.64 -18.11
N ALA A 26 -8.16 -19.70 -17.18
CA ALA A 26 -9.31 -19.53 -16.30
C ALA A 26 -9.65 -18.05 -16.02
N HIS A 27 -10.87 -17.83 -15.56
CA HIS A 27 -11.37 -16.54 -15.07
C HIS A 27 -11.49 -16.64 -13.55
N LEU A 28 -10.41 -16.30 -12.84
CA LEU A 28 -10.31 -16.37 -11.37
C LEU A 28 -10.08 -15.00 -10.72
N GLY A 29 -9.77 -13.97 -11.52
CA GLY A 29 -9.57 -12.60 -11.08
C GLY A 29 -10.81 -11.76 -11.35
N TYR A 30 -11.44 -11.25 -10.30
CA TYR A 30 -12.66 -10.45 -10.41
C TYR A 30 -12.48 -9.07 -9.80
N ILE A 31 -13.02 -8.05 -10.47
CA ILE A 31 -13.23 -6.73 -9.89
C ILE A 31 -14.68 -6.66 -9.41
N LEU A 32 -14.87 -6.47 -8.09
CA LEU A 32 -16.19 -6.36 -7.49
C LEU A 32 -16.58 -4.89 -7.32
N VAL A 33 -17.73 -4.52 -7.87
CA VAL A 33 -18.27 -3.16 -7.79
C VAL A 33 -19.63 -3.19 -7.09
N LYS A 34 -19.92 -2.17 -6.25
CA LYS A 34 -21.24 -2.01 -5.63
C LYS A 34 -22.28 -1.72 -6.72
N ARG A 35 -23.49 -2.30 -6.58
CA ARG A 35 -24.57 -2.17 -7.58
C ARG A 35 -24.87 -0.71 -7.95
N ARG A 36 -24.82 0.22 -6.99
CA ARG A 36 -25.05 1.66 -7.23
C ARG A 36 -24.08 2.30 -8.23
N TRP A 37 -22.90 1.72 -8.42
CA TRP A 37 -21.87 2.23 -9.34
C TRP A 37 -21.79 1.42 -10.64
N ARG A 38 -22.75 0.53 -10.89
CA ARG A 38 -22.76 -0.32 -12.09
C ARG A 38 -22.66 0.50 -13.37
N SER A 39 -23.45 1.57 -13.49
CA SER A 39 -23.46 2.47 -14.65
C SER A 39 -22.21 3.33 -14.79
N SER A 40 -21.40 3.43 -13.73
CA SER A 40 -20.12 4.15 -13.75
C SER A 40 -18.97 3.31 -14.33
N VAL A 41 -19.10 1.98 -14.38
CA VAL A 41 -18.08 1.11 -14.96
C VAL A 41 -18.15 1.20 -16.49
N GLN A 42 -17.13 1.77 -17.11
CA GLN A 42 -17.03 1.94 -18.57
C GLN A 42 -16.43 0.72 -19.26
N ASP A 43 -15.43 0.10 -18.63
CA ASP A 43 -14.68 -1.03 -19.20
C ASP A 43 -14.16 -1.92 -18.06
N THR A 44 -13.98 -3.22 -18.30
CA THR A 44 -13.27 -4.15 -17.43
C THR A 44 -12.66 -5.26 -18.26
N ARG A 45 -11.34 -5.38 -18.24
CA ARG A 45 -10.62 -6.36 -19.06
C ARG A 45 -9.33 -6.84 -18.43
N ALA A 46 -8.91 -8.03 -18.82
CA ALA A 46 -7.57 -8.56 -18.61
C ALA A 46 -6.61 -8.00 -19.67
N TYR A 47 -5.44 -7.55 -19.22
CA TYR A 47 -4.38 -6.96 -20.05
C TYR A 47 -3.28 -7.97 -20.31
N ARG A 48 -3.38 -8.65 -21.46
CA ARG A 48 -2.33 -9.55 -21.95
C ARG A 48 -1.13 -8.73 -22.41
N GLY A 49 0.04 -8.93 -21.82
CA GLY A 49 1.27 -8.23 -22.22
C GLY A 49 1.80 -7.18 -21.26
N ALA A 50 1.16 -6.94 -20.11
CA ALA A 50 1.70 -6.07 -19.06
C ALA A 50 2.85 -6.73 -18.26
N TYR A 51 3.71 -7.50 -18.93
CA TYR A 51 4.85 -8.16 -18.32
C TYR A 51 6.00 -7.17 -18.19
N THR A 52 6.50 -6.96 -16.97
CA THR A 52 7.84 -6.42 -16.75
C THR A 52 8.86 -7.51 -17.07
N GLU A 53 9.99 -7.14 -17.67
CA GLU A 53 11.00 -8.00 -18.31
C GLU A 53 11.70 -9.06 -17.42
N SER A 54 11.20 -9.33 -16.21
CA SER A 54 11.76 -10.35 -15.34
C SER A 54 11.11 -11.73 -15.58
N ARG A 55 11.95 -12.77 -15.63
CA ARG A 55 11.63 -14.17 -15.92
C ARG A 55 10.63 -14.86 -14.96
N ALA A 56 9.99 -14.14 -14.06
CA ALA A 56 8.92 -14.65 -13.19
C ALA A 56 7.56 -14.30 -13.80
N ARG A 57 7.13 -15.08 -14.80
CA ARG A 57 5.78 -14.94 -15.35
C ARG A 57 4.79 -15.40 -14.29
N SER A 58 4.12 -14.47 -13.61
CA SER A 58 2.97 -14.83 -12.79
C SER A 58 1.95 -15.53 -13.70
N ASP A 59 1.37 -16.59 -13.16
CA ASP A 59 0.21 -17.28 -13.71
C ASP A 59 -1.02 -16.36 -13.83
N HIS A 60 -1.04 -15.22 -13.12
CA HIS A 60 -2.10 -14.22 -13.21
C HIS A 60 -1.86 -13.15 -14.28
N THR A 61 -2.95 -12.77 -14.96
CA THR A 61 -2.98 -11.60 -15.85
C THR A 61 -3.55 -10.40 -15.11
N LEU A 62 -2.96 -9.22 -15.32
CA LEU A 62 -3.46 -7.96 -14.78
C LEU A 62 -4.91 -7.72 -15.26
N VAL A 63 -5.83 -7.49 -14.32
CA VAL A 63 -7.21 -7.09 -14.61
C VAL A 63 -7.38 -5.63 -14.22
N GLY A 64 -7.90 -4.82 -15.14
CA GLY A 64 -8.20 -3.41 -14.89
C GLY A 64 -9.65 -3.08 -15.22
N ALA A 65 -10.19 -2.10 -14.53
CA ALA A 65 -11.50 -1.52 -14.81
C ALA A 65 -11.37 0.00 -14.97
N ASN A 66 -12.06 0.54 -15.97
CA ASN A 66 -12.25 1.98 -16.11
C ASN A 66 -13.59 2.35 -15.48
N ILE A 67 -13.58 3.26 -14.51
CA ILE A 67 -14.77 3.67 -13.76
C ILE A 67 -14.83 5.20 -13.70
N LEU A 68 -15.91 5.77 -14.24
CA LEU A 68 -16.17 7.21 -14.20
C LEU A 68 -16.98 7.59 -12.95
N LEU A 69 -16.32 8.23 -11.99
CA LEU A 69 -16.92 8.60 -10.70
C LEU A 69 -16.69 10.08 -10.37
N CYS A 70 -17.76 10.77 -10.00
CA CYS A 70 -17.66 12.06 -9.31
C CYS A 70 -17.61 11.80 -7.79
N LEU A 71 -16.40 11.78 -7.22
CA LEU A 71 -16.20 11.59 -5.79
C LEU A 71 -16.02 12.94 -5.10
N SER A 72 -16.93 13.28 -4.18
CA SER A 72 -16.68 14.37 -3.26
C SER A 72 -15.68 13.91 -2.20
N MET A 73 -14.47 14.50 -2.19
CA MET A 73 -13.48 14.19 -1.17
C MET A 73 -13.89 14.84 0.16
N ARG A 74 -14.30 14.03 1.15
CA ARG A 74 -14.26 14.48 2.54
C ARG A 74 -12.82 14.34 3.01
N ARG A 75 -12.03 15.43 2.93
CA ARG A 75 -10.71 15.47 3.55
C ARG A 75 -10.90 15.33 5.06
N LYS A 76 -10.69 14.13 5.61
CA LYS A 76 -10.35 14.03 7.03
C LYS A 76 -9.00 14.69 7.19
N VAL A 77 -9.00 15.98 7.54
CA VAL A 77 -7.78 16.69 7.95
C VAL A 77 -7.43 16.22 9.35
N THR A 78 -7.03 14.95 9.47
CA THR A 78 -6.19 14.59 10.60
C THR A 78 -4.82 15.10 10.20
N ALA A 79 -4.44 16.28 10.72
CA ALA A 79 -3.07 16.77 10.54
C ALA A 79 -2.13 15.72 11.11
N LYS A 80 -1.58 14.86 10.23
CA LYS A 80 -0.59 13.87 10.63
C LYS A 80 0.63 14.66 11.10
N LYS A 81 0.91 14.62 12.41
CA LYS A 81 2.14 15.18 12.95
C LYS A 81 3.30 14.48 12.23
N ARG A 82 4.16 15.26 11.57
CA ARG A 82 5.36 14.75 10.87
C ARG A 82 6.55 15.05 11.76
N PHE A 83 7.48 14.11 11.88
CA PHE A 83 8.74 14.38 12.57
C PHE A 83 9.56 15.41 11.80
N ASN A 84 10.35 16.22 12.52
CA ASN A 84 11.28 17.15 11.89
C ASN A 84 12.53 16.39 11.40
N ILE A 85 12.39 15.63 10.32
CA ILE A 85 13.45 14.79 9.74
C ILE A 85 14.67 15.63 9.33
N ALA A 86 14.48 16.91 9.02
CA ALA A 86 15.58 17.82 8.73
C ALA A 86 16.59 17.91 9.88
N LYS A 87 16.18 17.70 11.14
CA LYS A 87 17.14 17.67 12.26
C LYS A 87 18.14 16.52 12.20
N VAL A 88 17.82 15.42 11.53
CA VAL A 88 18.73 14.26 11.41
C VAL A 88 20.00 14.61 10.61
N SER A 89 19.99 15.71 9.84
CA SER A 89 21.20 16.17 9.16
C SER A 89 22.24 16.77 10.12
N PHE A 90 21.82 17.24 11.31
CA PHE A 90 22.73 17.72 12.33
C PHE A 90 23.42 16.53 13.00
N TYR A 91 24.75 16.54 13.00
CA TYR A 91 25.57 15.46 13.54
C TYR A 91 25.17 15.06 14.97
N GLN A 92 24.95 16.05 15.84
CA GLN A 92 24.55 15.82 17.23
C GLN A 92 23.20 15.10 17.34
N ALA A 93 22.17 15.60 16.65
CA ALA A 93 20.84 14.99 16.69
C ALA A 93 20.84 13.59 16.09
N LYS A 94 21.63 13.34 15.04
CA LYS A 94 21.83 12.00 14.48
C LYS A 94 22.47 11.05 15.49
N TYR A 95 23.55 11.50 16.14
CA TYR A 95 24.27 10.72 17.14
C TYR A 95 23.35 10.36 18.33
N GLU A 96 22.68 11.35 18.90
CA GLU A 96 21.75 11.15 20.03
C GLU A 96 20.58 10.24 19.65
N PHE A 97 20.03 10.38 18.44
CA PHE A 97 18.98 9.52 17.94
C PHE A 97 19.42 8.06 17.84
N CYS A 98 20.59 7.79 17.25
CA CYS A 98 21.13 6.44 17.14
C CYS A 98 21.43 5.83 18.53
N LEU A 99 22.03 6.61 19.43
CA LEU A 99 22.36 6.18 20.78
C LEU A 99 21.09 5.82 21.59
N GLN A 100 20.07 6.67 21.54
CA GLN A 100 18.79 6.44 22.22
C GLN A 100 18.05 5.23 21.66
N LEU A 101 18.04 5.04 20.33
CA LEU A 101 17.44 3.85 19.72
C LEU A 101 18.15 2.59 20.22
N GLN A 102 19.48 2.55 20.14
CA GLN A 102 20.25 1.39 20.55
C GLN A 102 20.01 1.04 22.03
N ASN A 103 20.03 2.04 22.91
CA ASN A 103 19.78 1.83 24.34
C ASN A 103 18.37 1.30 24.61
N ARG A 104 17.33 1.86 23.97
CA ARG A 104 15.96 1.40 24.19
C ARG A 104 15.71 0.02 23.62
N PHE A 105 16.23 -0.29 22.44
CA PHE A 105 16.09 -1.63 21.85
C PHE A 105 16.86 -2.69 22.65
N ASN A 106 18.05 -2.38 23.18
CA ASN A 106 18.79 -3.30 24.05
C ASN A 106 18.07 -3.59 25.37
N ALA A 107 17.20 -2.67 25.83
CA ALA A 107 16.41 -2.85 27.05
C ALA A 107 15.07 -3.56 26.81
N LEU A 108 14.68 -3.81 25.55
CA LEU A 108 13.45 -4.52 25.24
C LEU A 108 13.63 -6.04 25.45
N PRO A 109 12.60 -6.74 25.94
CA PRO A 109 12.63 -8.19 26.05
C PRO A 109 12.69 -8.83 24.66
N ILE A 110 13.59 -9.79 24.49
CA ILE A 110 13.82 -10.50 23.21
C ILE A 110 12.71 -11.55 22.95
N ASP A 111 11.93 -11.90 23.97
CA ASP A 111 11.04 -13.07 23.98
C ASP A 111 9.62 -12.80 23.42
N ALA A 112 9.39 -11.69 22.71
CA ALA A 112 8.11 -11.47 22.03
C ALA A 112 7.95 -12.50 20.90
N GLN A 113 7.10 -13.51 21.10
CA GLN A 113 6.86 -14.57 20.12
C GLN A 113 5.84 -14.16 19.03
N ASP A 114 5.07 -13.10 19.29
CA ASP A 114 4.03 -12.62 18.39
C ASP A 114 4.57 -11.55 17.41
N PRO A 115 4.54 -11.76 16.08
CA PRO A 115 5.00 -10.79 15.09
C PRO A 115 4.32 -9.42 15.20
N GLU A 116 3.04 -9.39 15.55
CA GLU A 116 2.27 -8.17 15.76
C GLU A 116 2.79 -7.38 16.98
N GLU A 117 3.12 -8.06 18.07
CA GLU A 117 3.73 -7.47 19.25
C GLU A 117 5.13 -6.90 18.95
N ILE A 118 5.98 -7.67 18.27
CA ILE A 118 7.32 -7.21 17.84
C ILE A 118 7.19 -5.93 17.01
N TRP A 119 6.28 -5.92 16.04
CA TRP A 119 6.04 -4.76 15.20
C TRP A 119 5.56 -3.55 16.00
N LEU A 120 4.65 -3.76 16.95
CA LEU A 120 4.14 -2.70 17.81
C LEU A 120 5.24 -2.10 18.69
N GLN A 121 6.11 -2.93 19.27
CA GLN A 121 7.26 -2.48 20.07
C GLN A 121 8.26 -1.69 19.22
N PHE A 122 8.64 -2.22 18.05
CA PHE A 122 9.54 -1.52 17.12
C PHE A 122 9.00 -0.13 16.74
N LYS A 123 7.72 -0.08 16.35
CA LYS A 123 7.07 1.15 15.91
C LYS A 123 6.97 2.17 17.05
N THR A 124 6.55 1.72 18.23
CA THR A 124 6.37 2.58 19.40
C THR A 124 7.70 3.16 19.87
N THR A 125 8.71 2.30 20.05
CA THR A 125 10.06 2.70 20.49
C THR A 125 10.69 3.69 19.53
N THR A 126 10.64 3.40 18.22
CA THR A 126 11.19 4.29 17.19
C THR A 126 10.47 5.64 17.18
N ALA A 127 9.13 5.65 17.30
CA ALA A 127 8.34 6.88 17.32
C ALA A 127 8.61 7.72 18.58
N GLN A 128 8.82 7.10 19.74
CA GLN A 128 9.17 7.80 20.97
C GLN A 128 10.54 8.49 20.85
N VAL A 129 11.58 7.76 20.41
CA VAL A 129 12.92 8.35 20.21
C VAL A 129 12.87 9.48 19.17
N ALA A 130 12.12 9.30 18.08
CA ALA A 130 11.93 10.36 17.10
C ALA A 130 11.19 11.58 17.68
N THR A 131 10.24 11.37 18.59
CA THR A 131 9.56 12.46 19.29
C THR A 131 10.52 13.22 20.19
N ASP A 132 11.35 12.51 20.96
CA ASP A 132 12.25 13.10 21.94
C ASP A 132 13.39 13.89 21.29
N ILE A 133 13.97 13.36 20.22
CA ILE A 133 15.15 13.97 19.57
C ILE A 133 14.76 14.92 18.43
N LEU A 134 13.87 14.47 17.53
CA LEU A 134 13.51 15.24 16.34
C LEU A 134 12.37 16.21 16.64
N GLY A 135 11.41 15.79 17.46
CA GLY A 135 10.15 16.49 17.64
C GLY A 135 9.35 16.55 16.33
N TYR A 136 8.30 17.36 16.30
CA TYR A 136 7.43 17.48 15.13
C TYR A 136 7.75 18.73 14.32
N SER A 137 7.58 18.65 13.00
CA SER A 137 7.60 19.81 12.12
C SER A 137 6.38 20.68 12.39
N HIS A 138 6.56 21.99 12.57
CA HIS A 138 5.44 22.92 12.53
C HIS A 138 4.90 22.97 11.10
N LEU A 139 3.61 22.66 10.94
CA LEU A 139 2.91 22.99 9.70
C LEU A 139 2.79 24.51 9.68
N SER A 140 3.63 25.19 8.91
CA SER A 140 3.35 26.58 8.55
C SER A 140 2.04 26.58 7.77
N ARG A 141 1.00 27.18 8.37
CA ARG A 141 -0.14 27.65 7.59
C ARG A 141 0.42 28.74 6.67
N GLN A 142 0.63 28.41 5.40
CA GLN A 142 0.69 29.45 4.38
C GLN A 142 -0.71 30.09 4.35
N SER A 143 -0.77 31.34 4.82
CA SER A 143 -1.93 32.23 4.76
C SER A 143 -2.17 32.69 3.34
#